data_AF-A0A536ZD05-F1
#
_entry.id   AF-A0A536ZD05-F1
#
_cell.length_a   1.000
_cell.length_b   1.000
_cell.length_c   1.000
_cell.angle_alpha   90.00
_cell.angle_beta   90.00
_cell.angle_gamma   90.00
#
_symmetry.space_group_name_H-M   'P 1'
#
loop_
_entity.id
_entity.type
_entity.pdbx_description
1 polymer ?
#
loop_
_entity_poly.entity_id
_entity_poly.type
_entity_poly.pdbx_seq_one_letter_code
_entity_poly.pdbx_strand_id
1 'polypeptide(L)'
;MVHPARADDDVEPATVREPDTRTRELPLDVPVEGVGADFLHDITQIYLNEIGQSPLFSAAEELECARATRAGDFESRQKMIEHNLRLVVSIAKHYLNRGMTLADLIEEGNLGLIHALEKFDPERGFRFTTYATWWIRQS
;
A
#
# COMPACT_ATOMS: atom_id res chain seq x y z
N MET A 1 72.97 -20.45 -4.10
CA MET A 1 71.88 -21.24 -4.70
C MET A 1 70.64 -21.07 -3.82
N VAL A 2 69.60 -20.46 -4.40
CA VAL A 2 68.16 -20.51 -4.03
C VAL A 2 67.69 -19.88 -2.70
N HIS A 3 66.83 -18.86 -2.87
CA HIS A 3 65.86 -18.27 -1.93
C HIS A 3 65.12 -19.27 -1.04
N PRO A 4 64.56 -18.79 0.09
CA PRO A 4 63.10 -18.84 0.16
C PRO A 4 62.47 -17.51 0.55
N ALA A 5 61.47 -17.11 -0.24
CA ALA A 5 60.44 -16.14 0.11
C ALA A 5 59.39 -16.79 1.02
N ARG A 6 58.98 -16.10 2.08
CA ARG A 6 57.63 -16.13 2.71
C ARG A 6 57.49 -14.78 3.41
N ALA A 7 56.98 -13.77 2.69
CA ALA A 7 55.58 -13.35 2.75
C ALA A 7 55.25 -12.81 4.14
N ASP A 8 55.35 -11.49 4.25
CA ASP A 8 54.71 -10.67 5.27
C ASP A 8 53.22 -11.01 5.30
N ASP A 9 52.76 -11.69 6.35
CA ASP A 9 51.33 -11.71 6.69
C ASP A 9 51.07 -10.43 7.49
N ASP A 10 50.82 -9.34 6.76
CA ASP A 10 50.12 -8.16 7.28
C ASP A 10 48.71 -8.60 7.66
N VAL A 11 48.55 -9.08 8.89
CA VAL A 11 47.24 -9.24 9.52
C VAL A 11 46.71 -7.84 9.77
N GLU A 12 45.88 -7.33 8.85
CA GLU A 12 45.08 -6.13 9.10
C GLU A 12 44.32 -6.30 10.43
N PRO A 13 44.36 -5.32 11.33
CA PRO A 13 43.59 -5.40 12.56
C PRO A 13 42.11 -5.43 12.19
N ALA A 14 41.45 -6.53 12.52
CA ALA A 14 40.01 -6.69 12.40
C ALA A 14 39.35 -5.46 13.04
N THR A 15 38.71 -4.64 12.21
CA THR A 15 37.91 -3.53 12.67
C THR A 15 36.86 -4.10 13.62
N VAL A 16 36.93 -3.71 14.89
CA VAL A 16 35.88 -4.00 15.86
C VAL A 16 34.64 -3.32 15.31
N ARG A 17 33.76 -4.08 14.65
CA ARG A 17 32.43 -3.59 14.28
C ARG A 17 31.76 -3.20 15.58
N GLU A 18 31.56 -1.89 15.78
CA GLU A 18 30.74 -1.39 16.86
C GLU A 18 29.41 -2.17 16.83
N PRO A 19 28.97 -2.73 17.97
CA PRO A 19 27.70 -3.44 18.01
C PRO A 19 26.60 -2.48 17.56
N ASP A 20 25.74 -2.94 16.64
CA ASP A 20 24.64 -2.15 16.12
C ASP A 20 23.69 -1.77 17.26
N THR A 21 23.89 -0.57 17.80
CA THR A 21 23.09 -0.01 18.90
C THR A 21 21.65 0.27 18.50
N ARG A 22 21.27 0.08 17.22
CA ARG A 22 19.88 0.18 16.77
C ARG A 22 19.00 -0.99 17.21
N THR A 23 19.60 -2.10 17.65
CA THR A 23 18.87 -3.25 18.23
C THR A 23 18.80 -3.17 19.76
N ARG A 24 19.10 -2.01 20.37
CA ARG A 24 18.83 -1.82 21.80
C ARG A 24 17.35 -2.09 22.02
N GLU A 25 17.05 -3.14 22.79
CA GLU A 25 15.72 -3.73 22.94
C GLU A 25 14.65 -2.65 22.98
N LEU A 26 13.86 -2.56 21.91
CA LEU A 26 12.68 -1.71 21.89
C LEU A 26 11.79 -2.22 23.03
N PRO A 27 11.31 -1.35 23.93
CA PRO A 27 10.47 -1.76 25.04
C PRO A 27 9.07 -2.10 24.49
N LEU A 28 8.94 -3.24 23.82
CA LEU A 28 7.68 -3.74 23.27
C LEU A 28 6.74 -4.25 24.36
N ASP A 29 7.29 -4.55 25.54
CA ASP A 29 6.56 -5.12 26.69
C ASP A 29 5.93 -4.06 27.61
N VAL A 30 6.08 -2.76 27.31
CA VAL A 30 5.39 -1.70 28.05
C VAL A 30 4.05 -1.45 27.35
N PRO A 31 2.89 -1.75 27.99
CA PRO A 31 1.61 -1.36 27.43
C PRO A 31 1.58 0.17 27.41
N VAL A 32 1.65 0.76 26.21
CA VAL A 32 1.45 2.19 26.08
C VAL A 32 -0.05 2.44 26.22
N GLU A 33 -0.49 2.75 27.44
CA GLU A 33 -1.89 3.04 27.75
C GLU A 33 -2.39 4.17 26.83
N GLY A 34 -3.41 3.87 26.00
CA GLY A 34 -4.09 4.85 25.15
C GLY A 34 -3.58 5.00 23.71
N VAL A 35 -2.55 4.26 23.27
CA VAL A 35 -1.95 4.47 21.93
C VAL A 35 -2.50 3.50 20.86
N GLY A 36 -3.33 2.52 21.23
CA GLY A 36 -3.81 1.50 20.28
C GLY A 36 -4.99 1.95 19.41
N ALA A 37 -6.09 2.39 20.03
CA ALA A 37 -7.36 2.62 19.32
C ALA A 37 -7.52 4.08 18.86
N ASP A 38 -7.17 5.04 19.71
CA ASP A 38 -7.34 6.47 19.41
C ASP A 38 -6.38 6.93 18.30
N PHE A 39 -5.13 6.48 18.34
CA PHE A 39 -4.15 6.76 17.29
C PHE A 39 -4.55 6.15 15.94
N LEU A 40 -5.06 4.91 15.93
CA LEU A 40 -5.51 4.24 14.72
C LEU A 40 -6.76 4.92 14.13
N HIS A 41 -7.64 5.42 15.00
CA HIS A 41 -8.77 6.24 14.62
C HIS A 41 -8.31 7.53 13.94
N ASP A 42 -7.34 8.23 14.53
CA ASP A 42 -6.78 9.48 13.98
C ASP A 42 -6.12 9.27 12.62
N ILE A 43 -5.33 8.20 12.44
CA ILE A 43 -4.76 7.83 11.13
C ILE A 43 -5.86 7.57 10.10
N THR A 44 -6.90 6.83 10.49
CA THR A 44 -8.02 6.52 9.60
C THR A 44 -8.74 7.80 9.18
N GLN A 45 -8.93 8.77 10.08
CA GLN A 45 -9.54 10.06 9.74
C GLN A 45 -8.68 10.88 8.77
N ILE A 46 -7.35 10.90 8.95
CA ILE A 46 -6.43 11.57 8.03
C ILE A 46 -6.57 10.98 6.63
N TYR A 47 -6.50 9.65 6.51
CA TYR A 47 -6.69 8.95 5.25
C TYR A 47 -8.03 9.28 4.58
N LEU A 48 -9.12 9.23 5.35
CA LEU A 48 -10.46 9.54 4.83
C LEU A 48 -10.58 10.99 4.33
N ASN A 49 -9.90 11.93 4.97
CA ASN A 49 -9.86 13.31 4.54
C ASN A 49 -9.07 13.46 3.22
N GLU A 50 -7.91 12.81 3.11
CA GLU A 50 -7.07 12.85 1.90
C GLU A 50 -7.80 12.32 0.67
N ILE A 51 -8.41 11.12 0.76
CA ILE A 51 -9.15 10.55 -0.37
C ILE A 51 -10.40 11.36 -0.73
N GLY A 52 -10.95 12.12 0.23
CA GLY A 52 -12.12 12.97 0.04
C GLY A 52 -11.83 14.21 -0.83
N GLN A 53 -10.59 14.68 -0.86
CA GLN A 53 -10.16 15.84 -1.65
C GLN A 53 -9.85 15.48 -3.11
N SER A 54 -9.70 14.19 -3.44
CA SER A 54 -9.40 13.78 -4.81
C SER A 54 -10.60 14.01 -5.74
N PRO A 55 -10.41 14.72 -6.87
CA PRO A 55 -11.49 14.99 -7.81
C PRO A 55 -11.99 13.70 -8.46
N LEU A 56 -13.23 13.68 -8.94
CA LEU A 56 -13.75 12.53 -9.69
C LEU A 56 -13.32 12.62 -11.15
N PHE A 57 -13.03 11.48 -11.78
CA PHE A 57 -12.82 11.44 -13.22
C PHE A 57 -14.11 11.76 -13.99
N SER A 58 -13.95 12.54 -15.06
CA SER A 58 -14.88 12.51 -16.18
C SER A 58 -14.78 11.16 -16.90
N ALA A 59 -15.80 10.82 -17.70
CA ALA A 59 -15.80 9.57 -18.45
C ALA A 59 -14.64 9.48 -19.49
N ALA A 60 -14.22 10.62 -20.05
CA ALA A 60 -13.12 10.67 -20.99
C ALA A 60 -11.76 10.44 -20.31
N GLU A 61 -11.53 11.10 -19.17
CA GLU A 61 -10.31 10.92 -18.37
C GLU A 61 -10.17 9.49 -17.86
N GLU A 62 -11.27 8.89 -17.37
CA GLU A 62 -11.28 7.48 -16.93
C GLU A 62 -10.87 6.55 -18.07
N LEU A 63 -11.38 6.79 -19.29
CA LEU A 63 -11.07 5.97 -20.46
C LEU A 63 -9.61 6.10 -20.88
N GLU A 64 -9.09 7.33 -20.94
CA GLU A 64 -7.69 7.60 -21.29
C GLU A 64 -6.73 6.99 -20.27
N CYS A 65 -7.01 7.21 -18.98
CA CYS A 65 -6.19 6.71 -17.89
C CYS A 65 -6.22 5.17 -17.84
N ALA A 66 -7.40 4.54 -18.01
CA ALA A 66 -7.51 3.09 -18.06
C ALA A 66 -6.75 2.46 -19.24
N ARG A 67 -6.74 3.12 -20.41
CA ARG A 67 -5.94 2.67 -21.57
C ARG A 67 -4.45 2.75 -21.29
N ALA A 68 -3.99 3.86 -20.70
CA ALA A 68 -2.60 4.04 -20.31
C ALA A 68 -2.17 3.02 -19.25
N THR A 69 -2.99 2.75 -18.23
CA THR A 69 -2.76 1.69 -17.24
C THR A 69 -2.57 0.33 -17.91
N ARG A 70 -3.42 -0.02 -18.87
CA ARG A 70 -3.31 -1.28 -19.62
C ARG A 70 -2.04 -1.36 -20.47
N ALA A 71 -1.55 -0.22 -20.95
CA ALA A 71 -0.26 -0.11 -21.65
C ALA A 71 0.96 -0.20 -20.70
N GLY A 72 0.74 -0.33 -19.38
CA GLY A 72 1.79 -0.46 -18.37
C GLY A 72 2.21 0.86 -17.74
N ASP A 73 1.47 1.95 -17.95
CA ASP A 73 1.79 3.24 -17.35
C ASP A 73 1.51 3.23 -15.84
N PHE A 74 2.58 3.33 -15.06
CA PHE A 74 2.52 3.28 -13.59
C PHE A 74 1.77 4.48 -13.02
N GLU A 75 1.99 5.68 -13.54
CA GLU A 75 1.31 6.88 -13.05
C GLU A 75 -0.19 6.82 -13.27
N SER A 76 -0.64 6.37 -14.44
CA SER A 76 -2.07 6.17 -14.72
C SER A 76 -2.66 5.09 -13.85
N ARG A 77 -1.93 3.99 -13.60
CA ARG A 77 -2.37 2.96 -12.64
C ARG A 77 -2.59 3.56 -11.25
N GLN A 78 -1.65 4.37 -10.79
CA GLN A 78 -1.74 5.02 -9.48
C GLN A 78 -2.93 5.99 -9.41
N LYS A 79 -3.10 6.84 -10.43
CA LYS A 79 -4.26 7.74 -10.55
C LYS A 79 -5.58 6.95 -10.54
N MET A 80 -5.67 5.87 -11.31
CA MET A 80 -6.87 5.01 -11.34
C MET A 80 -7.21 4.46 -9.95
N ILE A 81 -6.21 4.06 -9.16
CA ILE A 81 -6.42 3.60 -7.78
C ILE A 81 -6.92 4.76 -6.90
N GLU A 82 -6.17 5.86 -6.85
CA GLU A 82 -6.43 7.02 -5.98
C GLU A 82 -7.82 7.64 -6.21
N HIS A 83 -8.22 7.80 -7.47
CA HIS A 83 -9.53 8.34 -7.84
C HIS A 83 -10.70 7.44 -7.42
N ASN A 84 -10.45 6.15 -7.16
CA ASN A 84 -11.48 5.17 -6.81
C ASN A 84 -11.46 4.73 -5.32
N LEU A 85 -10.56 5.26 -4.48
CA LEU A 85 -10.53 4.93 -3.05
C LEU A 85 -11.84 5.29 -2.32
N ARG A 86 -12.51 6.37 -2.75
CA ARG A 86 -13.84 6.75 -2.21
C ARG A 86 -14.89 5.66 -2.44
N LEU A 87 -14.83 4.94 -3.56
CA LEU A 87 -15.71 3.81 -3.84
C LEU A 87 -15.47 2.68 -2.84
N VAL A 88 -14.21 2.34 -2.58
CA VAL A 88 -13.83 1.30 -1.62
C VAL A 88 -14.41 1.61 -0.24
N VAL A 89 -14.18 2.80 0.28
CA VAL A 89 -14.73 3.23 1.58
C VAL A 89 -16.25 3.19 1.59
N SER A 90 -16.90 3.61 0.50
CA SER A 90 -18.37 3.57 0.40
C SER A 90 -18.91 2.15 0.49
N ILE A 91 -18.22 1.17 -0.10
CA ILE A 91 -18.60 -0.24 -0.06
C ILE A 91 -18.27 -0.84 1.31
N ALA A 92 -17.06 -0.64 1.82
CA ALA A 92 -16.58 -1.14 3.12
C ALA A 92 -17.52 -0.76 4.28
N LYS A 93 -18.07 0.47 4.27
CA LYS A 93 -19.03 0.93 5.28
C LYS A 93 -20.29 0.04 5.40
N HIS A 94 -20.67 -0.69 4.36
CA HIS A 94 -21.82 -1.61 4.39
C HIS A 94 -21.53 -2.93 5.13
N TYR A 95 -20.24 -3.21 5.40
CA TYR A 95 -19.79 -4.44 6.06
C TYR A 95 -19.36 -4.21 7.51
N LEU A 96 -19.59 -3.01 8.05
CA LEU A 96 -19.40 -2.69 9.46
C LEU A 96 -20.24 -3.61 10.37
N ASN A 97 -19.79 -3.76 11.62
CA ASN A 97 -20.43 -4.59 12.66
C ASN A 97 -20.39 -6.11 12.40
N ARG A 98 -19.48 -6.58 11.54
CA ARG A 98 -19.27 -8.02 11.27
C ARG A 98 -18.00 -8.58 11.92
N GLY A 99 -17.45 -7.87 12.90
CA GLY A 99 -16.26 -8.29 13.66
C GLY A 99 -14.91 -7.87 13.06
N MET A 100 -14.89 -7.08 11.99
CA MET A 100 -13.68 -6.46 11.43
C MET A 100 -13.72 -4.93 11.61
N THR A 101 -12.55 -4.31 11.73
CA THR A 101 -12.46 -2.85 11.80
C THR A 101 -12.72 -2.22 10.43
N LEU A 102 -13.07 -0.94 10.40
CA LEU A 102 -13.23 -0.22 9.13
C LEU A 102 -11.92 -0.19 8.33
N ALA A 103 -10.77 -0.08 9.01
CA ALA A 103 -9.47 -0.09 8.37
C ALA A 103 -9.20 -1.42 7.66
N ASP A 104 -9.44 -2.55 8.34
CA ASP A 104 -9.27 -3.88 7.73
C ASP A 104 -10.15 -4.07 6.50
N LEU A 105 -11.43 -3.65 6.57
CA LEU A 105 -12.36 -3.69 5.45
C LEU A 105 -11.92 -2.83 4.27
N ILE A 106 -11.27 -1.69 4.54
CA ILE A 106 -10.72 -0.80 3.52
C ILE A 106 -9.51 -1.46 2.86
N GLU A 107 -8.60 -2.06 3.63
CA GLU A 107 -7.42 -2.73 3.09
C GLU A 107 -7.81 -3.89 2.16
N GLU A 108 -8.71 -4.78 2.58
CA GLU A 108 -9.22 -5.86 1.72
C GLU A 108 -9.92 -5.31 0.46
N GLY A 109 -10.74 -4.26 0.64
CA GLY A 109 -11.39 -3.59 -0.48
C GLY A 109 -10.41 -2.94 -1.47
N ASN A 110 -9.28 -2.41 -0.99
CA ASN A 110 -8.21 -1.85 -1.82
C ASN A 110 -7.53 -2.95 -2.65
N LEU A 111 -7.31 -4.14 -2.07
CA LEU A 111 -6.82 -5.30 -2.82
C LEU A 111 -7.81 -5.70 -3.92
N GLY A 112 -9.10 -5.71 -3.62
CA GLY A 112 -10.16 -5.95 -4.60
C GLY A 112 -10.19 -4.91 -5.73
N LEU A 113 -10.00 -3.63 -5.40
CA LEU A 113 -9.89 -2.55 -6.38
C LEU A 113 -8.69 -2.73 -7.32
N ILE A 114 -7.51 -3.05 -6.77
CA ILE A 114 -6.29 -3.29 -7.54
C ILE A 114 -6.50 -4.48 -8.49
N HIS A 115 -7.10 -5.56 -7.99
CA HIS A 115 -7.39 -6.73 -8.80
C HIS A 115 -8.41 -6.45 -9.91
N ALA A 116 -9.41 -5.61 -9.64
CA ALA A 116 -10.33 -5.13 -10.65
C ALA A 116 -9.59 -4.36 -11.75
N LEU A 117 -8.67 -3.48 -11.38
CA LEU A 117 -7.92 -2.67 -12.33
C LEU A 117 -7.05 -3.53 -13.24
N GLU A 118 -6.40 -4.56 -12.70
CA GLU A 118 -5.57 -5.50 -13.47
C GLU A 118 -6.34 -6.25 -14.57
N LYS A 119 -7.63 -6.51 -14.34
CA LYS A 119 -8.49 -7.28 -15.26
C LYS A 119 -9.44 -6.40 -16.06
N PHE A 120 -9.45 -5.09 -15.84
CA PHE A 120 -10.38 -4.18 -16.49
C PHE A 120 -10.06 -4.02 -17.97
N ASP A 121 -11.10 -4.03 -18.81
CA ASP A 121 -10.99 -3.78 -20.24
C ASP A 121 -11.80 -2.51 -20.60
N PRO A 122 -11.14 -1.37 -20.88
CA PRO A 122 -11.83 -0.13 -21.23
C PRO A 122 -12.62 -0.22 -22.54
N GLU A 123 -12.25 -1.12 -23.46
CA GLU A 123 -12.90 -1.23 -24.77
C GLU A 123 -14.26 -1.94 -24.72
N ARG A 124 -14.63 -2.51 -23.56
CA ARG A 124 -15.95 -3.10 -23.34
C ARG A 124 -17.09 -2.08 -23.17
N GLY A 125 -16.76 -0.80 -22.98
CA GLY A 125 -17.75 0.28 -22.95
C GLY A 125 -18.53 0.44 -21.63
N PHE A 126 -18.10 -0.23 -20.55
CA PHE A 126 -18.67 -0.04 -19.21
C PHE A 126 -17.72 0.77 -18.33
N ARG A 127 -18.29 1.52 -17.37
CA ARG A 127 -17.51 2.30 -16.39
C ARG A 127 -16.69 1.39 -15.49
N PHE A 128 -15.49 1.83 -15.13
CA PHE A 128 -14.61 1.08 -14.23
C PHE A 128 -15.28 0.83 -12.87
N THR A 129 -15.97 1.82 -12.31
CA THR A 129 -16.72 1.71 -11.04
C THR A 129 -17.71 0.54 -11.04
N THR A 130 -18.38 0.28 -12.16
CA THR A 130 -19.32 -0.85 -12.29
C THR A 130 -18.60 -2.18 -12.15
N TYR A 131 -17.43 -2.32 -12.79
CA TYR A 131 -16.63 -3.53 -12.73
C TYR A 131 -15.97 -3.71 -11.35
N ALA A 132 -15.38 -2.64 -10.80
CA ALA A 132 -14.69 -2.65 -9.52
C ALA A 132 -15.62 -3.01 -8.35
N THR A 133 -16.88 -2.60 -8.39
CA THR A 133 -17.86 -2.89 -7.33
C THR A 133 -17.98 -4.39 -7.02
N TRP A 134 -17.90 -5.26 -8.03
CA TRP A 134 -17.98 -6.71 -7.80
C TRP A 134 -16.76 -7.24 -7.06
N TRP A 135 -15.56 -6.84 -7.49
CA TRP A 135 -14.30 -7.27 -6.88
C TRP A 135 -14.13 -6.76 -5.46
N ILE A 136 -14.44 -5.48 -5.20
CA ILE A 136 -14.35 -4.88 -3.86
C ILE A 136 -15.27 -5.60 -2.86
N ARG A 137 -16.41 -6.14 -3.31
CA ARG A 137 -17.35 -6.88 -2.45
C ARG A 137 -16.96 -8.34 -2.22
N GLN A 138 -16.14 -8.89 -3.11
CA GLN A 138 -15.76 -10.30 -3.14
C GLN A 138 -14.46 -10.55 -2.36
N SER A 139 -13.59 -9.53 -2.29
CA SER A 139 -12.38 -9.50 -1.46
C SER A 139 -12.70 -9.56 0.03
#